data_AF-A0A9X4FDX6-F1
#
_entry.id   AF-A0A9X4FDX6-F1
#
_cell.length_a   1.000
_cell.length_b   1.000
_cell.length_c   1.000
_cell.angle_alpha   90.00
_cell.angle_beta   90.00
_cell.angle_gamma   90.00
#
_symmetry.space_group_name_H-M   'P 1'
#
loop_
_entity.id
_entity.type
_entity.pdbx_description
1 polymer ?
#
loop_
_entity_poly.entity_id
_entity_poly.type
_entity_poly.pdbx_seq_one_letter_code
_entity_poly.pdbx_strand_id
1 'polypeptide(L)'
;MIENLVAGLVSGIIVSFLVLVVGKFWRAVIEPWFEEKVYKDLRIEGKWYSLYVDAADYRQEVVNIKRKGHSIEGIMMCKTGVDEGEEYTISGSFRNMLLPLIYEARDRKKSDRGTVTLMSTHNGERLVGKVALYHTKYDEIETAPVIWFRNKEHLSKTIEYIEQHREEYREMMRQEEEVREQFFKFFEEYGDEFRRRQTQEEERTIEGEVEQIEHRKAG
;
A
#
# COMPACT_ATOMS: atom_id res chain seq x y z
N MET A 1 47.82 49.29 17.42
CA MET A 1 46.35 49.33 17.19
C MET A 1 45.92 48.53 15.97
N ILE A 2 46.52 48.75 14.78
CA ILE A 2 46.18 48.00 13.55
C ILE A 2 46.38 46.49 13.71
N GLU A 3 47.46 46.05 14.37
CA GLU A 3 47.77 44.63 14.58
C GLU A 3 46.65 43.89 15.33
N ASN A 4 46.10 44.50 16.39
CA ASN A 4 44.99 43.92 17.15
C ASN A 4 43.70 43.84 16.30
N LEU A 5 43.47 44.81 15.41
CA LEU A 5 42.32 44.80 14.51
C LEU A 5 42.45 43.69 13.46
N VAL A 6 43.63 43.52 12.87
CA VAL A 6 43.91 42.43 11.92
C VAL A 6 43.79 41.07 12.59
N ALA A 7 44.34 40.91 13.79
CA ALA A 7 44.22 39.68 14.57
C ALA A 7 42.75 39.35 14.92
N GLY A 8 41.96 40.37 15.27
CA GLY A 8 40.53 40.22 15.49
C GLY A 8 39.78 39.77 14.23
N LEU A 9 40.08 40.37 13.08
CA LEU A 9 39.46 40.01 11.80
C LEU A 9 39.79 38.56 11.40
N VAL A 10 41.07 38.19 11.47
CA VAL A 10 41.53 36.85 11.09
C VAL A 10 40.92 35.78 12.02
N SER A 11 40.87 36.04 13.33
CA SER A 11 40.24 35.10 14.26
C SER A 11 38.74 34.94 13.99
N GLY A 12 38.01 36.01 13.67
CA GLY A 12 36.60 35.94 13.29
C GLY A 12 36.34 35.10 12.03
N ILE A 13 37.20 35.24 11.00
CA ILE A 13 37.11 34.45 9.76
C ILE A 13 37.38 32.97 10.06
N ILE A 14 38.41 32.65 10.83
CA ILE A 14 38.76 31.27 11.18
C ILE A 14 37.64 30.60 11.98
N VAL A 15 37.09 31.29 12.98
CA VAL A 15 35.97 30.76 13.78
C VAL A 15 34.74 30.51 12.91
N SER A 16 34.40 31.46 12.03
CA SER A 16 33.27 31.30 11.10
C SER A 16 33.47 30.11 10.17
N PHE A 17 34.68 29.94 9.63
CA PHE A 17 35.03 28.79 8.80
C PHE A 17 34.92 27.48 9.57
N LEU A 18 35.43 27.43 10.81
CA LEU A 18 35.34 26.24 11.67
C LEU A 18 33.89 25.87 11.98
N VAL A 19 33.04 26.84 12.32
CA VAL A 19 31.61 26.58 12.58
C VAL A 19 30.92 26.01 11.34
N LEU A 20 31.23 26.52 10.15
CA LEU A 20 30.68 25.99 8.89
C LEU A 20 31.16 24.55 8.61
N VAL A 21 32.45 24.27 8.78
CA VAL A 21 33.02 22.93 8.56
C VAL A 21 32.46 21.93 9.58
N VAL A 22 32.46 22.29 10.86
CA VAL A 22 31.92 21.43 11.93
C VAL A 22 30.42 21.22 11.75
N GLY A 23 29.66 22.26 11.40
CA GLY A 23 28.22 22.14 11.14
C GLY A 23 27.92 21.21 9.97
N LYS A 24 28.70 21.30 8.88
CA LYS A 24 28.57 20.39 7.74
C LYS A 24 28.99 18.96 8.09
N PHE A 25 30.09 18.79 8.83
CA PHE A 25 30.56 17.49 9.28
C PHE A 25 29.56 16.82 10.24
N TRP A 26 28.97 17.58 11.16
CA TRP A 26 27.99 17.08 12.12
C TRP A 26 26.78 16.48 11.42
N ARG A 27 26.16 17.23 10.49
CA ARG A 27 24.98 16.76 9.73
C ARG A 27 25.29 15.63 8.75
N ALA A 28 26.49 15.63 8.16
CA ALA A 28 26.85 14.63 7.14
C ALA A 28 27.37 13.31 7.73
N VAL A 29 27.97 13.35 8.92
CA VAL A 29 28.70 12.19 9.49
C VAL A 29 28.18 11.80 10.87
N ILE A 30 28.12 12.74 11.82
CA ILE A 30 27.82 12.41 13.22
C ILE A 30 26.34 12.09 13.41
N GLU A 31 25.44 12.89 12.84
CA GLU A 31 24.00 12.68 12.95
C GLU A 31 23.57 11.31 12.40
N PRO A 32 23.93 10.90 11.16
CA PRO A 32 23.62 9.56 10.66
C PRO A 32 24.24 8.44 11.50
N TRP A 33 25.50 8.60 11.94
CA TRP A 33 26.18 7.60 12.76
C TRP A 33 25.52 7.43 14.13
N PHE A 34 25.07 8.51 14.74
CA PHE A 34 24.39 8.49 16.03
C PHE A 34 22.99 7.89 15.89
N GLU A 35 22.24 8.26 14.85
CA GLU A 35 20.96 7.63 14.51
C GLU A 35 21.13 6.11 14.38
N GLU A 36 22.13 5.63 13.63
CA GLU A 36 22.41 4.19 13.50
C GLU A 36 22.73 3.48 14.82
N LYS A 37 23.26 4.18 15.82
CA LYS A 37 23.63 3.61 17.13
C LYS A 37 22.48 3.65 18.14
N VAL A 38 21.74 4.74 18.16
CA VAL A 38 20.62 4.95 19.10
C VAL A 38 19.39 4.20 18.65
N TYR A 39 19.09 4.24 17.35
CA TYR A 39 18.03 3.42 16.78
C TYR A 39 18.55 1.99 16.63
N LYS A 40 18.37 1.20 17.70
CA LYS A 40 18.30 -0.26 17.61
C LYS A 40 17.02 -0.68 16.91
N ASP A 41 16.75 -0.09 15.75
CA ASP A 41 15.63 -0.47 14.93
C ASP A 41 15.80 -1.92 14.53
N LEU A 42 14.65 -2.50 14.27
CA LEU A 42 14.55 -3.79 13.65
C LEU A 42 15.42 -3.85 12.38
N ARG A 43 16.30 -4.86 12.32
CA ARG A 43 17.11 -5.14 11.12
C ARG A 43 16.23 -5.70 10.02
N ILE A 44 15.90 -4.87 9.04
CA ILE A 44 15.13 -5.29 7.86
C ILE A 44 16.01 -5.64 6.65
N GLU A 45 17.31 -5.38 6.70
CA GLU A 45 18.21 -5.62 5.57
C GLU A 45 18.31 -7.11 5.22
N GLY A 46 18.63 -7.36 3.94
CA GLY A 46 18.89 -8.68 3.41
C GLY A 46 17.81 -9.18 2.46
N LYS A 47 17.73 -10.50 2.38
CA LYS A 47 16.87 -11.21 1.44
C LYS A 47 15.51 -11.53 2.07
N TRP A 48 14.46 -11.27 1.33
CA TRP A 48 13.07 -11.53 1.67
C TRP A 48 12.39 -12.32 0.55
N TYR A 49 11.35 -13.05 0.92
CA TYR A 49 10.52 -13.83 0.02
C TYR A 49 9.09 -13.30 0.09
N SER A 50 8.60 -12.74 -1.01
CA SER A 50 7.28 -12.13 -1.14
C SER A 50 6.24 -13.16 -1.56
N LEU A 51 5.03 -13.07 -1.01
CA LEU A 51 3.85 -13.84 -1.39
C LEU A 51 2.64 -12.91 -1.51
N TYR A 52 1.99 -12.96 -2.67
CA TYR A 52 0.71 -12.30 -2.92
C TYR A 52 -0.39 -13.29 -2.57
N VAL A 53 -1.32 -12.89 -1.70
CA VAL A 53 -2.33 -13.81 -1.15
C VAL A 53 -3.56 -13.92 -2.06
N ASP A 54 -3.81 -12.90 -2.89
CA ASP A 54 -5.09 -12.72 -3.60
C ASP A 54 -5.02 -12.99 -5.11
N ALA A 55 -3.80 -13.16 -5.65
CA ALA A 55 -3.67 -13.47 -7.05
C ALA A 55 -4.05 -14.94 -7.29
N ALA A 56 -5.00 -15.18 -8.19
CA ALA A 56 -5.33 -16.53 -8.67
C ALA A 56 -4.08 -17.34 -9.07
N ASP A 57 -3.03 -16.61 -9.45
CA ASP A 57 -1.66 -17.06 -9.61
C ASP A 57 -0.81 -16.66 -8.40
N TYR A 58 -0.22 -17.63 -7.69
CA TYR A 58 0.72 -17.38 -6.61
C TYR A 58 1.96 -16.65 -7.12
N ARG A 59 1.92 -15.32 -7.13
CA ARG A 59 3.07 -14.49 -7.44
C ARG A 59 4.03 -14.54 -6.25
N GLN A 60 5.24 -14.99 -6.54
CA GLN A 60 6.35 -15.03 -5.61
C GLN A 60 7.47 -14.16 -6.12
N GLU A 61 8.10 -13.44 -5.21
CA GLU A 61 9.23 -12.58 -5.55
C GLU A 61 10.35 -12.79 -4.53
N VAL A 62 11.58 -12.59 -4.98
CA VAL A 62 12.74 -12.50 -4.12
C VAL A 62 13.16 -11.05 -4.06
N VAL A 63 13.14 -10.48 -2.85
CA VAL A 63 13.48 -9.09 -2.63
C VAL A 63 14.79 -9.00 -1.86
N ASN A 64 15.74 -8.19 -2.33
CA ASN A 64 16.99 -7.95 -1.64
C ASN A 64 17.11 -6.47 -1.33
N ILE A 65 17.05 -6.13 -0.04
CA ILE A 65 17.08 -4.74 0.45
C ILE A 65 18.36 -4.41 1.20
N LYS A 66 18.85 -3.21 0.95
CA LYS A 66 19.94 -2.53 1.65
C LYS A 66 19.37 -1.30 2.33
N ARG A 67 19.91 -0.97 3.51
CA ARG A 67 19.52 0.19 4.32
C ARG A 67 20.71 1.12 4.52
N LYS A 68 20.44 2.42 4.50
CA LYS A 68 21.36 3.48 4.91
C LYS A 68 20.57 4.54 5.70
N GLY A 69 20.78 4.63 7.00
CA GLY A 69 19.91 5.41 7.89
C GLY A 69 18.46 4.92 7.79
N HIS A 70 17.51 5.78 7.45
CA HIS A 70 16.12 5.38 7.18
C HIS A 70 15.85 4.99 5.72
N SER A 71 16.76 5.27 4.81
CA SER A 71 16.56 5.02 3.38
C SER A 71 16.75 3.55 3.05
N ILE A 72 15.86 3.03 2.20
CA ILE A 72 15.87 1.66 1.71
C ILE A 72 16.00 1.67 0.21
N GLU A 73 16.90 0.83 -0.30
CA GLU A 73 17.10 0.58 -1.72
C GLU A 73 17.24 -0.92 -1.94
N GLY A 74 16.84 -1.43 -3.09
CA GLY A 74 16.92 -2.85 -3.35
C GLY A 74 16.53 -3.27 -4.75
N ILE A 75 16.49 -4.58 -4.94
CA ILE A 75 16.03 -5.22 -6.17
C ILE A 75 14.99 -6.27 -5.80
N MET A 76 13.91 -6.30 -6.56
CA MET A 76 12.84 -7.28 -6.49
C MET A 76 12.83 -8.09 -7.78
N MET A 77 12.85 -9.42 -7.68
CA MET A 77 12.85 -10.32 -8.83
C MET A 77 11.66 -11.27 -8.75
N CYS A 78 10.83 -11.23 -9.78
CA CYS A 78 9.67 -12.11 -9.88
C CYS A 78 10.11 -13.53 -10.21
N LYS A 79 9.60 -14.50 -9.43
CA LYS A 79 9.94 -15.93 -9.56
C LYS A 79 8.84 -16.75 -10.19
N THR A 80 7.60 -16.26 -10.14
CA THR A 80 6.42 -16.93 -10.67
C THR A 80 5.41 -15.88 -11.15
N GLY A 81 4.46 -16.31 -11.99
CA GLY A 81 3.39 -15.48 -12.52
C GLY A 81 3.73 -14.88 -13.89
N VAL A 82 2.86 -13.97 -14.36
CA VAL A 82 2.98 -13.35 -15.69
C VAL A 82 4.29 -12.58 -15.87
N ASP A 83 4.83 -12.04 -14.78
CA ASP A 83 6.08 -11.27 -14.77
C ASP A 83 7.31 -12.12 -14.41
N GLU A 84 7.27 -13.45 -14.55
CA GLU A 84 8.40 -14.30 -14.19
C GLU A 84 9.71 -13.87 -14.88
N GLY A 85 10.78 -13.72 -14.09
CA GLY A 85 12.10 -13.29 -14.56
C GLY A 85 12.28 -11.77 -14.59
N GLU A 86 11.22 -11.00 -14.41
CA GLU A 86 11.30 -9.54 -14.40
C GLU A 86 11.97 -9.01 -13.13
N GLU A 87 12.73 -7.94 -13.31
CA GLU A 87 13.44 -7.24 -12.24
C GLU A 87 12.90 -5.83 -12.06
N TYR A 88 12.72 -5.46 -10.80
CA TYR A 88 12.29 -4.13 -10.38
C TYR A 88 13.30 -3.54 -9.41
N THR A 89 13.62 -2.26 -9.58
CA THR A 89 14.33 -1.49 -8.57
C THR A 89 13.33 -0.99 -7.53
N ILE A 90 13.66 -1.13 -6.26
CA ILE A 90 12.83 -0.64 -5.16
C ILE A 90 13.54 0.43 -4.36
N SER A 91 12.80 1.45 -3.93
CA SER A 91 13.31 2.51 -3.08
C SER A 91 12.24 2.99 -2.10
N GLY A 92 12.65 3.46 -0.92
CA GLY A 92 11.72 4.00 0.06
C GLY A 92 12.38 4.25 1.40
N SER A 93 11.62 4.08 2.48
CA SER A 93 12.15 4.31 3.83
C SER A 93 11.56 3.37 4.87
N PHE A 94 12.28 3.13 5.95
CA PHE A 94 11.79 2.37 7.10
C PHE A 94 11.80 3.21 8.38
N ARG A 95 10.59 3.46 8.91
CA ARG A 95 10.37 4.26 10.12
C ARG A 95 9.15 3.72 10.86
N ASN A 96 9.21 3.68 12.20
CA ASN A 96 8.07 3.29 13.04
C ASN A 96 7.42 1.97 12.62
N MET A 97 8.25 0.96 12.31
CA MET A 97 7.82 -0.36 11.83
C MET A 97 7.13 -0.38 10.47
N LEU A 98 7.06 0.75 9.76
CA LEU A 98 6.47 0.84 8.42
C LEU A 98 7.56 0.97 7.36
N LEU A 99 7.38 0.22 6.27
CA LEU A 99 8.22 0.16 5.09
C LEU A 99 7.39 0.53 3.84
N PRO A 100 7.14 1.83 3.59
CA PRO A 100 6.69 2.30 2.28
C PRO A 100 7.83 2.21 1.26
N LEU A 101 7.54 1.60 0.12
CA LEU A 101 8.43 1.45 -1.02
C LEU A 101 7.71 1.81 -2.31
N ILE A 102 8.47 2.31 -3.26
CA ILE A 102 8.12 2.45 -4.66
C ILE A 102 8.94 1.42 -5.42
N TYR A 103 8.32 0.71 -6.36
CA TYR A 103 9.02 -0.17 -7.28
C TYR A 103 8.82 0.30 -8.72
N GLU A 104 9.84 0.11 -9.54
CA GLU A 104 9.85 0.48 -10.96
C GLU A 104 10.57 -0.60 -11.76
N ALA A 105 10.04 -0.95 -12.92
CA ALA A 105 10.66 -1.92 -13.82
C ALA A 105 12.08 -1.46 -14.18
N ARG A 106 13.03 -2.38 -14.14
CA ARG A 106 14.42 -2.08 -14.50
C ARG A 106 14.60 -1.93 -16.01
N ASP A 107 13.78 -2.63 -16.81
CA ASP A 107 13.75 -2.47 -18.26
C ASP A 107 13.02 -1.18 -18.63
N ARG A 108 13.73 -0.26 -19.30
CA ARG A 108 13.21 1.04 -19.76
C ARG A 108 12.10 0.92 -20.80
N LYS A 109 11.89 -0.25 -21.39
CA LYS A 109 10.77 -0.51 -22.32
C LYS A 109 9.46 -0.76 -21.60
N LYS A 110 9.51 -1.08 -20.30
CA LYS A 110 8.33 -1.32 -19.47
C LYS A 110 8.03 -0.07 -18.66
N SER A 111 6.74 0.24 -18.53
CA SER A 111 6.26 1.36 -17.73
C SER A 111 5.76 0.91 -16.34
N ASP A 112 6.00 -0.34 -15.99
CA ASP A 112 5.45 -0.93 -14.76
C ASP A 112 6.06 -0.26 -13.55
N ARG A 113 5.17 0.28 -12.71
CA ARG A 113 5.51 0.94 -11.46
C ARG A 113 4.38 0.76 -10.48
N GLY A 114 4.72 0.81 -9.20
CA GLY A 114 3.72 0.76 -8.15
C GLY A 114 4.33 1.07 -6.80
N THR A 115 3.50 0.90 -5.78
CA THR A 115 3.90 1.13 -4.39
C THR A 115 3.60 -0.08 -3.57
N VAL A 116 4.45 -0.39 -2.59
CA VAL A 116 4.17 -1.41 -1.59
C VAL A 116 4.39 -0.79 -0.21
N THR A 117 3.41 -0.93 0.68
CA THR A 117 3.52 -0.46 2.05
C THR A 117 3.38 -1.65 2.98
N LEU A 118 4.42 -1.91 3.76
CA LEU A 118 4.48 -3.05 4.66
C LEU A 118 4.66 -2.60 6.11
N MET A 119 4.10 -3.35 7.04
CA MET A 119 4.32 -3.22 8.47
C MET A 119 5.13 -4.41 8.98
N SER A 120 6.16 -4.16 9.76
CA SER A 120 6.90 -5.22 10.43
C SER A 120 6.06 -5.84 11.53
N THR A 121 6.01 -7.16 11.51
CA THR A 121 5.35 -7.98 12.52
C THR A 121 6.31 -9.08 12.99
N HIS A 122 5.94 -9.78 14.07
CA HIS A 122 6.70 -10.93 14.56
C HIS A 122 8.19 -10.61 14.81
N ASN A 123 8.46 -9.48 15.46
CA ASN A 123 9.83 -9.01 15.76
C ASN A 123 10.74 -9.00 14.52
N GLY A 124 10.19 -8.62 13.37
CA GLY A 124 10.95 -8.46 12.13
C GLY A 124 11.22 -9.71 11.33
N GLU A 125 10.56 -10.82 11.67
CA GLU A 125 10.60 -12.01 10.83
C GLU A 125 9.63 -11.93 9.65
N ARG A 126 8.66 -11.00 9.71
CA ARG A 126 7.65 -10.79 8.67
C ARG A 126 7.39 -9.30 8.42
N LEU A 127 7.05 -9.00 7.17
CA LEU A 127 6.50 -7.71 6.77
C LEU A 127 5.15 -7.99 6.09
N VAL A 128 4.08 -7.34 6.55
CA VAL A 128 2.71 -7.59 6.08
C VAL A 128 2.11 -6.27 5.62
N GLY A 129 1.45 -6.26 4.46
CA GLY A 129 0.78 -5.05 4.01
C GLY A 129 0.11 -5.20 2.66
N LYS A 130 0.15 -4.14 1.88
CA LYS A 130 -0.52 -4.08 0.57
C LYS A 130 0.41 -3.49 -0.49
N VAL A 131 0.24 -3.99 -1.70
CA VAL A 131 0.78 -3.42 -2.93
C VAL A 131 -0.33 -2.71 -3.69
N ALA A 132 0.00 -1.61 -4.35
CA ALA A 132 -0.87 -0.92 -5.30
C ALA A 132 -0.14 -0.89 -6.65
N LEU A 133 -0.81 -1.40 -7.68
CA LEU A 133 -0.27 -1.59 -9.02
C LEU A 133 -1.28 -1.17 -10.07
N TYR A 134 -0.78 -0.80 -11.25
CA TYR A 134 -1.64 -0.45 -12.37
C TYR A 134 -2.07 -1.70 -13.14
N HIS A 135 -3.38 -1.94 -13.23
CA HIS A 135 -3.95 -3.09 -13.91
C HIS A 135 -4.35 -2.71 -15.35
N THR A 136 -3.51 -3.08 -16.31
CA THR A 136 -3.60 -2.64 -17.72
C THR A 136 -4.91 -3.01 -18.41
N LYS A 137 -5.52 -4.15 -18.07
CA LYS A 137 -6.76 -4.62 -18.72
C LYS A 137 -7.97 -3.75 -18.38
N TYR A 138 -7.99 -3.15 -17.19
CA TYR A 138 -9.12 -2.36 -16.69
C TYR A 138 -8.79 -0.87 -16.55
N ASP A 139 -7.54 -0.46 -16.86
CA ASP A 139 -7.06 0.92 -16.74
C ASP A 139 -7.31 1.51 -15.34
N GLU A 140 -7.05 0.72 -14.30
CA GLU A 140 -7.30 1.10 -12.91
C GLU A 140 -6.12 0.77 -11.99
N ILE A 141 -6.14 1.32 -10.78
CA ILE A 141 -5.20 0.95 -9.72
C ILE A 141 -5.84 -0.15 -8.88
N GLU A 142 -5.23 -1.32 -8.91
CA GLU A 142 -5.62 -2.45 -8.06
C GLU A 142 -4.71 -2.50 -6.83
N THR A 143 -5.25 -3.00 -5.72
CA THR A 143 -4.46 -3.30 -4.52
C THR A 143 -4.57 -4.75 -4.13
N ALA A 144 -3.44 -5.37 -3.77
CA ALA A 144 -3.41 -6.76 -3.31
C ALA A 144 -2.69 -6.88 -1.94
N PRO A 145 -3.13 -7.80 -1.07
CA PRO A 145 -2.40 -8.15 0.15
C PRO A 145 -1.09 -8.87 -0.20
N VAL A 146 -0.02 -8.49 0.50
CA VAL A 146 1.32 -9.08 0.31
C VAL A 146 2.00 -9.32 1.66
N ILE A 147 2.71 -10.44 1.75
CA ILE A 147 3.48 -10.82 2.93
C ILE A 147 4.90 -11.14 2.51
N TRP A 148 5.89 -10.54 3.18
CA TRP A 148 7.28 -10.91 3.02
C TRP A 148 7.78 -11.70 4.22
N PHE A 149 8.52 -12.75 3.91
CA PHE A 149 9.13 -13.67 4.86
C PHE A 149 10.63 -13.57 4.80
N ARG A 150 11.27 -13.59 5.97
CA ARG A 150 12.73 -13.67 6.06
C ARG A 150 13.26 -15.07 5.75
N ASN A 151 12.52 -16.09 6.21
CA ASN A 151 12.86 -17.50 6.03
C ASN A 151 11.98 -18.12 4.91
N LYS A 152 12.64 -18.79 3.95
CA LYS A 152 11.97 -19.52 2.87
C LYS A 152 11.07 -20.65 3.38
N GLU A 153 11.44 -21.29 4.49
CA GLU A 153 10.63 -22.36 5.09
C GLU A 153 9.26 -21.84 5.56
N HIS A 154 9.21 -20.64 6.14
CA HIS A 154 7.95 -20.01 6.55
C HIS A 154 7.06 -19.70 5.34
N LEU A 155 7.66 -19.25 4.23
CA LEU A 155 6.94 -19.08 2.97
C LEU A 155 6.35 -20.43 2.51
N SER A 156 7.16 -21.48 2.43
CA SER A 156 6.71 -22.80 1.96
C SER A 156 5.56 -23.35 2.81
N LYS A 157 5.65 -23.28 4.14
CA LYS A 157 4.56 -23.69 5.04
C LYS A 157 3.28 -22.86 4.83
N THR A 158 3.42 -21.56 4.56
CA THR A 158 2.27 -20.69 4.30
C THR A 158 1.62 -21.03 2.97
N ILE A 159 2.41 -21.32 1.93
CA ILE A 159 1.90 -21.77 0.63
C ILE A 159 1.16 -23.09 0.79
N GLU A 160 1.77 -24.08 1.45
CA GLU A 160 1.14 -25.39 1.69
C GLU A 160 -0.18 -25.24 2.45
N TYR A 161 -0.22 -24.38 3.47
CA TYR A 161 -1.45 -24.06 4.20
C TYR A 161 -2.51 -23.45 3.28
N ILE A 162 -2.16 -22.46 2.45
CA ILE A 162 -3.11 -21.85 1.53
C ILE A 162 -3.59 -22.85 0.48
N GLU A 163 -2.71 -23.71 -0.04
CA GLU A 163 -3.07 -24.77 -0.99
C GLU A 163 -4.04 -25.78 -0.39
N GLN A 164 -3.82 -26.20 0.86
CA GLN A 164 -4.73 -27.11 1.57
C GLN A 164 -6.13 -26.52 1.78
N HIS A 165 -6.21 -25.21 2.04
CA HIS A 165 -7.48 -24.52 2.30
C HIS A 165 -8.04 -23.81 1.05
N ARG A 166 -7.43 -24.02 -0.12
CA ARG A 166 -7.79 -23.31 -1.36
C ARG A 166 -9.21 -23.65 -1.81
N GLU A 167 -9.59 -24.93 -1.72
CA GLU A 167 -10.93 -25.36 -2.11
C GLU A 167 -11.99 -24.80 -1.16
N GLU A 168 -11.74 -24.81 0.15
CA GLU A 168 -12.63 -24.17 1.14
C GLU A 168 -12.79 -22.67 0.87
N TYR A 169 -11.69 -21.97 0.54
CA TYR A 169 -11.74 -20.56 0.17
C TYR A 169 -12.51 -20.32 -1.14
N ARG A 170 -12.33 -21.18 -2.14
CA ARG A 170 -13.09 -21.12 -3.41
C ARG A 170 -14.58 -21.33 -3.18
N GLU A 171 -14.96 -22.25 -2.29
CA GLU A 171 -16.35 -22.47 -1.91
C GLU A 171 -16.92 -21.25 -1.17
N MET A 172 -16.16 -20.68 -0.24
CA MET A 172 -16.56 -19.47 0.49
C MET A 172 -16.74 -18.26 -0.43
N MET A 173 -15.82 -18.03 -1.36
CA MET A 173 -15.93 -16.94 -2.34
C MET A 173 -17.13 -17.12 -3.27
N ARG A 174 -17.44 -18.36 -3.67
CA ARG A 174 -18.63 -18.65 -4.48
C ARG A 174 -19.91 -18.36 -3.70
N GLN A 175 -19.97 -18.75 -2.43
CA GLN A 175 -21.09 -18.43 -1.54
C GLN A 175 -21.23 -16.92 -1.34
N GLU A 176 -20.13 -16.19 -1.15
CA GLU A 176 -20.15 -14.73 -1.03
C GLU A 176 -20.68 -14.07 -2.32
N GLU A 177 -20.25 -14.53 -3.49
CA GLU A 177 -20.73 -14.05 -4.79
C GLU A 177 -22.24 -14.32 -4.96
N GLU A 178 -22.70 -15.53 -4.65
CA GLU A 178 -24.13 -15.88 -4.67
C GLU A 178 -24.96 -15.01 -3.72
N VAL A 179 -24.47 -14.77 -2.49
CA VAL A 179 -25.14 -13.91 -1.51
C VAL A 179 -25.17 -12.46 -2.00
N ARG A 180 -24.07 -11.99 -2.61
CA ARG A 180 -23.98 -10.64 -3.17
C ARG A 180 -24.96 -10.46 -4.34
N GLU A 181 -25.07 -11.43 -5.23
CA GLU A 181 -26.05 -11.43 -6.32
C GLU A 181 -27.49 -11.43 -5.78
N GLN A 182 -27.80 -12.30 -4.81
CA GLN A 182 -29.12 -12.34 -4.17
C GLN A 182 -29.46 -11.01 -3.51
N PHE A 183 -28.50 -10.38 -2.83
CA PHE A 183 -28.66 -9.08 -2.21
C PHE A 183 -28.96 -8.00 -3.26
N PHE A 184 -28.19 -7.91 -4.34
CA PHE A 184 -28.45 -6.94 -5.41
C PHE A 184 -29.83 -7.13 -6.02
N LYS A 185 -30.20 -8.37 -6.34
CA LYS A 185 -31.53 -8.69 -6.88
C LYS A 185 -32.65 -8.28 -5.93
N PHE A 186 -32.49 -8.55 -4.63
CA PHE A 186 -33.45 -8.10 -3.61
C PHE A 186 -33.62 -6.57 -3.61
N PHE A 187 -32.53 -5.80 -3.71
CA PHE A 187 -32.61 -4.33 -3.75
C PHE A 187 -33.24 -3.80 -5.04
N GLU A 188 -33.02 -4.46 -6.18
CA GLU A 188 -33.71 -4.12 -7.43
C GLU A 188 -35.21 -4.37 -7.33
N GLU A 189 -35.61 -5.56 -6.86
CA GLU A 189 -37.01 -5.92 -6.66
C GLU A 189 -37.71 -5.00 -5.65
N TYR A 190 -37.03 -4.69 -4.54
CA TYR A 190 -37.52 -3.76 -3.52
C TYR A 190 -37.66 -2.34 -4.07
N GLY A 191 -36.70 -1.88 -4.86
CA GLY A 191 -36.75 -0.57 -5.52
C GLY A 191 -37.92 -0.46 -6.51
N ASP A 192 -38.21 -1.52 -7.25
CA ASP A 192 -39.38 -1.62 -8.13
C ASP A 192 -40.70 -1.61 -7.36
N GLU A 193 -40.79 -2.38 -6.28
CA GLU A 193 -41.98 -2.42 -5.44
C GLU A 193 -42.24 -1.05 -4.78
N PHE A 194 -41.18 -0.41 -4.27
CA PHE A 194 -41.27 0.91 -3.66
C PHE A 194 -41.77 1.95 -4.66
N ARG A 195 -41.26 1.94 -5.90
CA ARG A 195 -41.73 2.82 -6.98
C ARG A 195 -43.22 2.59 -7.31
N ARG A 196 -43.66 1.34 -7.38
CA ARG A 196 -45.08 1.01 -7.62
C ARG A 196 -46.00 1.51 -6.50
N ARG A 197 -45.57 1.38 -5.24
CA ARG A 197 -46.35 1.89 -4.08
C ARG A 197 -46.47 3.41 -4.11
N GLN A 198 -45.39 4.12 -4.42
CA GLN A 198 -45.40 5.57 -4.60
C GLN A 198 -46.38 6.00 -5.71
N THR A 199 -46.33 5.36 -6.88
CA THR A 199 -47.29 5.65 -7.97
C THR A 199 -48.74 5.38 -7.56
N GLN A 200 -49.02 4.28 -6.85
CA GLN A 200 -50.38 3.99 -6.36
C GLN A 200 -50.87 4.99 -5.30
N GLU A 201 -49.98 5.46 -4.42
CA GLU A 201 -50.32 6.50 -3.43
C GLU A 201 -50.56 7.86 -4.09
N GLU A 202 -49.76 8.23 -5.10
CA GLU A 202 -49.98 9.43 -5.92
C GLU A 202 -51.32 9.36 -6.67
N GLU A 203 -51.63 8.25 -7.34
CA GLU A 203 -52.91 8.03 -8.04
C GLU A 203 -54.10 8.16 -7.08
N ARG A 204 -54.05 7.51 -5.91
CA ARG A 204 -55.11 7.62 -4.88
C ARG A 204 -55.28 9.04 -4.35
N THR A 205 -54.19 9.79 -4.21
CA THR A 205 -54.22 11.18 -3.76
C THR A 205 -54.90 12.06 -4.81
N ILE A 206 -54.56 11.88 -6.10
CA ILE A 206 -55.17 12.59 -7.22
C ILE A 206 -56.67 12.26 -7.33
N GLU A 207 -57.05 10.99 -7.25
CA GLU A 207 -58.47 10.57 -7.27
C GLU A 207 -59.26 11.20 -6.12
N GLY A 208 -58.72 11.19 -4.90
CA GLY A 208 -59.35 11.83 -3.75
C GLY A 208 -59.51 13.34 -3.88
N GLU A 209 -58.54 14.04 -4.50
CA GLU A 209 -58.66 15.48 -4.80
C GLU A 209 -59.72 15.77 -5.87
N VAL A 210 -59.82 14.93 -6.91
CA VAL A 210 -60.84 15.07 -7.97
C VAL A 210 -62.24 14.90 -7.39
N GLU A 211 -62.49 13.86 -6.58
CA GLU A 211 -63.78 13.65 -5.91
C GLU A 211 -64.18 14.85 -5.03
N GLN A 212 -63.22 15.44 -4.28
CA GLN A 212 -63.47 16.64 -3.49
C GLN A 212 -63.84 17.86 -4.34
N ILE A 213 -63.22 18.02 -5.52
CA ILE A 213 -63.55 19.10 -6.46
C ILE A 213 -64.95 18.91 -7.04
N GLU A 214 -65.34 17.69 -7.40
CA GLU A 214 -66.68 17.39 -7.90
C GLU A 214 -67.76 17.65 -6.86
N HIS A 215 -67.54 17.21 -5.61
CA HIS A 215 -68.45 17.50 -4.50
C HIS A 215 -68.63 19.01 -4.24
N ARG A 216 -67.57 19.81 -4.39
CA ARG A 216 -67.65 21.29 -4.26
C ARG A 216 -68.41 21.97 -5.39
N LYS A 217 -68.50 21.36 -6.58
CA LYS A 217 -69.26 21.91 -7.72
C LYS A 217 -70.74 21.59 -7.66
N ALA A 218 -71.12 20.54 -6.93
CA ALA A 218 -72.50 20.05 -6.84
C ALA A 218 -73.34 20.69 -5.72
N GLY A 219 -72.72 21.42 -4.80
CA GLY A 219 -73.39 22.17 -3.72
C GLY A 219 -73.39 23.67 -3.98
#